data_AF-A0A4Y9Q0U4-F1
#
_entry.id   AF-A0A4Y9Q0U4-F1
#
_cell.length_a   1.000
_cell.length_b   1.000
_cell.length_c   1.000
_cell.angle_alpha   90.00
_cell.angle_beta   90.00
_cell.angle_gamma   90.00
#
_symmetry.space_group_name_H-M   'P 1'
#
loop_
_entity.id
_entity.type
_entity.pdbx_description
1 polymer ?
#
loop_
_entity_poly.entity_id
_entity_poly.type
_entity_poly.pdbx_seq_one_letter_code
_entity_poly.pdbx_strand_id
1 'polypeptide(L)'
;MDAQWAHRDRSPWPARLLALGVALLVTAPALAPGFVLLRDMVFVPRQDLDLDALGLSGGLPRAVPVDAVMGLLTAVVPGDLVQKAVLLGLVYAAVLGAARLVPPDADGRRGLAAAVAGLVYGWSPYLAERLLIGQWTLLLAWAALPWIARAASRVREGAPRAVPALVLTCAPAALTPTGALLAAGVVLAVAG
;
A
#
# COMPACT_ATOMS: atom_id res chain seq x y z
N MET A 1 9.73 28.67 3.86
CA MET A 1 8.63 27.70 3.74
C MET A 1 8.73 26.78 4.94
N ASP A 2 7.97 27.07 5.99
CA ASP A 2 8.11 26.39 7.27
C ASP A 2 7.77 24.90 7.18
N ALA A 3 8.49 24.09 7.97
CA ALA A 3 8.50 22.63 7.95
C ALA A 3 7.22 21.99 8.54
N GLN A 4 6.06 22.40 8.04
CA GLN A 4 4.73 21.96 8.49
C GLN A 4 4.52 20.44 8.27
N TRP A 5 5.25 19.85 7.32
CA TRP A 5 5.19 18.43 6.96
C TRP A 5 5.72 17.48 8.05
N ALA A 6 6.58 17.99 8.95
CA ALA A 6 7.25 17.19 9.96
C ALA A 6 6.46 17.06 11.27
N HIS A 7 5.40 17.85 11.48
CA HIS A 7 4.65 17.81 12.74
C HIS A 7 3.90 16.47 12.92
N ARG A 8 4.09 15.87 14.10
CA ARG A 8 3.32 14.70 14.52
C ARG A 8 1.86 15.11 14.65
N ASP A 9 0.99 14.33 14.00
CA ASP A 9 -0.45 14.51 14.06
C ASP A 9 -0.93 14.38 15.51
N ARG A 10 -1.51 15.45 16.05
CA ARG A 10 -1.97 15.50 17.44
C ARG A 10 -3.17 14.58 17.68
N SER A 11 -3.95 14.27 16.65
CA SER A 11 -5.09 13.37 16.73
C SER A 11 -5.12 12.43 15.52
N PRO A 12 -4.45 11.26 15.61
CA PRO A 12 -4.35 10.35 14.47
C PRO A 12 -5.62 9.51 14.25
N TRP A 13 -6.57 9.56 15.19
CA TRP A 13 -7.73 8.65 15.23
C TRP A 13 -8.77 8.92 14.14
N PRO A 14 -9.17 10.16 13.82
CA PRO A 14 -10.17 10.41 12.77
C PRO A 14 -9.75 9.83 11.42
N ALA A 15 -8.50 10.05 11.01
CA ALA A 15 -7.97 9.50 9.75
C ALA A 15 -7.90 7.97 9.77
N ARG A 16 -7.56 7.36 10.91
CA ARG A 16 -7.52 5.89 11.06
C ARG A 16 -8.92 5.28 10.99
N LEU A 17 -9.91 5.90 11.64
CA LEU A 17 -11.30 5.45 11.62
C LEU A 17 -11.91 5.59 10.24
N LEU A 18 -11.66 6.72 9.56
CA LEU A 18 -12.06 6.91 8.17
C LEU A 18 -11.43 5.84 7.27
N ALA A 19 -10.13 5.63 7.36
CA ALA A 19 -9.43 4.61 6.58
C ALA A 19 -9.98 3.21 6.81
N LEU A 20 -10.28 2.86 8.08
CA LEU A 20 -10.88 1.57 8.39
C LEU A 20 -12.31 1.47 7.84
N GLY A 21 -13.13 2.49 8.01
CA GLY A 21 -14.50 2.52 7.50
C GLY A 21 -14.56 2.38 5.98
N VAL A 22 -13.72 3.11 5.26
CA VAL A 22 -13.62 3.01 3.79
C VAL A 22 -13.07 1.65 3.38
N ALA A 23 -12.03 1.13 4.04
CA ALA A 23 -11.48 -0.18 3.72
C ALA A 23 -12.52 -1.29 3.91
N LEU A 24 -13.27 -1.27 5.00
CA LEU A 24 -14.36 -2.21 5.24
C LEU A 24 -15.48 -2.05 4.20
N LEU A 25 -15.87 -0.81 3.88
CA LEU A 25 -16.93 -0.57 2.90
C LEU A 25 -16.55 -1.10 1.49
N VAL A 26 -15.33 -0.83 1.05
CA VAL A 26 -14.83 -1.25 -0.28
C VAL A 26 -14.62 -2.75 -0.34
N THR A 27 -14.09 -3.35 0.74
CA THR A 27 -13.74 -4.78 0.76
C THR A 27 -14.83 -5.69 1.33
N ALA A 28 -15.94 -5.14 1.84
CA ALA A 28 -17.01 -5.91 2.50
C ALA A 28 -17.46 -7.17 1.73
N PRO A 29 -17.72 -7.13 0.40
CA PRO A 29 -18.11 -8.32 -0.34
C PRO A 29 -17.02 -9.40 -0.38
N ALA A 30 -15.75 -8.99 -0.28
CA ALA A 30 -14.59 -9.87 -0.31
C ALA A 30 -14.22 -10.48 1.06
N LEU A 31 -14.87 -10.03 2.14
CA LEU A 31 -14.61 -10.52 3.50
C LEU A 31 -15.39 -11.79 3.84
N ALA A 32 -16.26 -12.26 2.94
CA ALA A 32 -16.93 -13.55 3.10
C ALA A 32 -15.90 -14.71 3.19
N PRO A 33 -16.25 -15.83 3.86
CA PRO A 33 -15.37 -16.99 3.93
C PRO A 33 -14.97 -17.51 2.56
N GLY A 34 -13.72 -17.96 2.42
CA GLY A 34 -13.15 -18.43 1.15
C GLY A 34 -12.30 -17.39 0.43
N PHE A 35 -12.05 -17.65 -0.86
CA PHE A 35 -11.22 -16.82 -1.74
C PHE A 35 -12.09 -15.98 -2.68
N VAL A 36 -11.62 -14.77 -2.98
CA VAL A 36 -12.16 -13.98 -4.10
C VAL A 36 -11.26 -14.21 -5.30
N LEU A 37 -11.70 -15.05 -6.22
CA LEU A 37 -10.97 -15.34 -7.45
C LEU A 37 -11.63 -14.60 -8.60
N LEU A 38 -11.01 -13.49 -9.01
CA LEU A 38 -11.53 -12.63 -10.07
C LEU A 38 -10.38 -12.25 -11.00
N ARG A 39 -10.40 -12.77 -12.24
CA ARG A 39 -9.39 -12.51 -13.27
C ARG A 39 -7.97 -12.75 -12.74
N ASP A 40 -7.16 -11.70 -12.57
CA ASP A 40 -5.78 -11.79 -12.10
C ASP A 40 -5.66 -11.95 -10.57
N MET A 41 -6.78 -11.93 -9.84
CA MET A 41 -6.83 -12.12 -8.39
C MET A 41 -6.68 -13.61 -8.05
N VAL A 42 -5.46 -14.12 -8.16
CA VAL A 42 -5.12 -15.51 -7.87
C VAL A 42 -4.47 -15.60 -6.48
N PHE A 43 -5.16 -16.28 -5.57
CA PHE A 43 -4.66 -16.67 -4.26
C PHE A 43 -4.94 -18.16 -4.07
N VAL A 44 -4.05 -18.85 -3.39
CA VAL A 44 -4.17 -20.29 -3.12
C VAL A 44 -4.09 -20.58 -1.61
N PRO A 45 -4.68 -21.68 -1.12
CA PRO A 45 -4.63 -22.05 0.31
C PRO A 45 -3.23 -22.09 0.91
N ARG A 46 -2.28 -22.66 0.15
CA ARG A 46 -0.85 -22.64 0.41
C ARG A 46 -0.14 -22.46 -0.91
N GLN A 47 0.79 -21.52 -0.92
CA GLN A 47 1.69 -21.28 -2.04
C GLN A 47 3.04 -21.90 -1.69
N ASP A 48 3.55 -22.75 -2.58
CA ASP A 48 4.83 -23.39 -2.36
C ASP A 48 5.98 -22.40 -2.61
N LEU A 49 7.02 -22.50 -1.79
CA LEU A 49 8.26 -21.76 -1.98
C LEU A 49 9.24 -22.63 -2.77
N ASP A 50 9.19 -22.52 -4.08
CA ASP A 50 10.01 -23.29 -5.02
C ASP A 50 11.00 -22.39 -5.80
N LEU A 51 11.74 -23.00 -6.73
CA LEU A 51 12.71 -22.27 -7.55
C LEU A 51 12.03 -21.29 -8.51
N ASP A 52 10.80 -21.55 -8.94
CA ASP A 52 10.00 -20.64 -9.77
C ASP A 52 9.66 -19.36 -8.98
N ALA A 53 9.21 -19.50 -7.74
CA ALA A 53 8.88 -18.40 -6.84
C ALA A 53 10.10 -17.50 -6.52
N LEU A 54 11.30 -18.09 -6.55
CA LEU A 54 12.57 -17.37 -6.38
C LEU A 54 13.15 -16.80 -7.69
N GLY A 55 12.56 -17.14 -8.84
CA GLY A 55 13.08 -16.77 -10.15
C GLY A 55 14.40 -17.46 -10.51
N LEU A 56 14.69 -18.59 -9.88
CA LEU A 56 15.90 -19.41 -10.06
C LEU A 56 15.69 -20.59 -11.01
N SER A 57 14.50 -20.71 -11.59
CA SER A 57 14.18 -21.71 -12.59
C SER A 57 14.44 -21.21 -14.02
N GLY A 58 14.34 -22.11 -15.00
CA GLY A 58 14.44 -21.75 -16.42
C GLY A 58 13.19 -21.09 -17.01
N GLY A 59 12.11 -20.91 -16.23
CA GLY A 59 10.87 -20.30 -16.67
C GLY A 59 10.91 -18.76 -16.65
N LEU A 60 9.89 -18.12 -17.22
CA LEU A 60 9.75 -16.66 -17.16
C LEU A 60 9.33 -16.22 -15.74
N PRO A 61 10.10 -15.36 -15.06
CA PRO A 61 9.79 -14.91 -13.70
C PRO A 61 8.68 -13.85 -13.69
N ARG A 62 7.44 -14.30 -13.91
CA ARG A 62 6.27 -13.43 -14.11
C ARG A 62 5.72 -12.79 -12.83
N ALA A 63 6.04 -13.35 -11.66
CA ALA A 63 5.53 -12.91 -10.36
C ALA A 63 6.60 -12.97 -9.25
N VAL A 64 7.88 -12.85 -9.62
CA VAL A 64 8.98 -12.74 -8.66
C VAL A 64 9.20 -11.26 -8.34
N PRO A 65 9.33 -10.84 -7.06
CA PRO A 65 9.44 -11.67 -5.86
C PRO A 65 8.12 -11.87 -5.10
N VAL A 66 6.98 -11.42 -5.64
CA VAL A 66 5.70 -11.52 -4.91
C VAL A 66 5.34 -12.96 -4.57
N ASP A 67 5.66 -13.92 -5.44
CA ASP A 67 5.37 -15.33 -5.21
C ASP A 67 6.16 -15.92 -4.04
N ALA A 68 7.45 -15.55 -3.90
CA ALA A 68 8.23 -15.95 -2.74
C ALA A 68 7.67 -15.37 -1.44
N VAL A 69 7.23 -14.10 -1.46
CA VAL A 69 6.60 -13.46 -0.30
C VAL A 69 5.29 -14.17 0.07
N MET A 70 4.46 -14.50 -0.92
CA MET A 70 3.22 -15.24 -0.69
C MET A 70 3.48 -16.67 -0.20
N GLY A 71 4.51 -17.35 -0.70
CA GLY A 71 4.93 -18.66 -0.20
C GLY A 71 5.31 -18.61 1.29
N LEU A 72 6.10 -17.61 1.69
CA LEU A 72 6.47 -17.40 3.09
C LEU A 72 5.27 -17.06 3.98
N LEU A 73 4.35 -16.21 3.52
CA LEU A 73 3.16 -15.83 4.28
C LEU A 73 2.20 -17.00 4.45
N THR A 74 1.97 -17.76 3.37
CA THR A 74 0.99 -18.86 3.37
C THR A 74 1.52 -20.15 4.01
N ALA A 75 2.83 -20.22 4.29
CA ALA A 75 3.42 -21.27 5.11
C ALA A 75 2.92 -21.23 6.57
N VAL A 76 2.53 -20.05 7.07
CA VAL A 76 2.14 -19.84 8.48
C VAL A 76 0.71 -19.33 8.64
N VAL A 77 0.14 -18.65 7.64
CA VAL A 77 -1.22 -18.11 7.68
C VAL A 77 -2.05 -18.71 6.54
N PRO A 78 -3.29 -19.15 6.77
CA PRO A 78 -4.18 -19.58 5.68
C PRO A 78 -4.26 -18.55 4.55
N GLY A 79 -4.11 -18.98 3.29
CA GLY A 79 -4.04 -18.06 2.16
C GLY A 79 -5.28 -17.18 1.99
N ASP A 80 -6.45 -17.63 2.44
CA ASP A 80 -7.69 -16.86 2.37
C ASP A 80 -7.69 -15.70 3.38
N LEU A 81 -7.03 -15.86 4.52
CA LEU A 81 -6.79 -14.79 5.50
C LEU A 81 -5.72 -13.82 4.98
N VAL A 82 -4.68 -14.34 4.33
CA VAL A 82 -3.66 -13.49 3.68
C VAL A 82 -4.31 -12.60 2.62
N GLN A 83 -5.17 -13.17 1.76
CA GLN A 83 -5.90 -12.41 0.75
C GLN A 83 -6.73 -11.28 1.38
N LYS A 84 -7.55 -11.60 2.38
CA LYS A 84 -8.41 -10.61 3.06
C LYS A 84 -7.58 -9.51 3.72
N ALA A 85 -6.46 -9.88 4.37
CA ALA A 85 -5.55 -8.94 4.99
C ALA A 85 -4.88 -8.01 3.97
N VAL A 86 -4.47 -8.54 2.82
CA VAL A 86 -3.89 -7.74 1.72
C VAL A 86 -4.92 -6.76 1.16
N LEU A 87 -6.13 -7.22 0.87
CA LEU A 87 -7.19 -6.38 0.31
C LEU A 87 -7.65 -5.29 1.29
N LEU A 88 -7.82 -5.62 2.57
CA LEU A 88 -8.16 -4.63 3.58
C LEU A 88 -7.00 -3.65 3.80
N GLY A 89 -5.78 -4.20 3.88
CA GLY A 89 -4.55 -3.45 4.13
C GLY A 89 -4.23 -2.46 3.03
N LEU A 90 -4.39 -2.81 1.75
CA LEU A 90 -4.12 -1.90 0.63
C LEU A 90 -5.09 -0.70 0.66
N VAL A 91 -6.39 -0.92 0.89
CA VAL A 91 -7.36 0.19 0.90
C VAL A 91 -7.13 1.06 2.12
N TYR A 92 -6.90 0.44 3.27
CA TYR A 92 -6.56 1.15 4.50
C TYR A 92 -5.31 2.02 4.34
N ALA A 93 -4.23 1.45 3.80
CA ALA A 93 -2.97 2.14 3.57
C ALA A 93 -3.12 3.28 2.57
N ALA A 94 -3.90 3.10 1.50
CA ALA A 94 -4.19 4.12 0.51
C ALA A 94 -4.91 5.33 1.14
N VAL A 95 -6.04 5.11 1.80
CA VAL A 95 -6.84 6.18 2.43
C VAL A 95 -6.01 6.90 3.49
N LEU A 96 -5.37 6.14 4.37
CA LEU A 96 -4.61 6.70 5.47
C LEU A 96 -3.37 7.45 5.01
N GLY A 97 -2.66 6.90 4.02
CA GLY A 97 -1.47 7.49 3.44
C GLY A 97 -1.78 8.84 2.80
N ALA A 98 -2.82 8.90 1.96
CA ALA A 98 -3.24 10.13 1.29
C ALA A 98 -3.72 11.20 2.29
N ALA A 99 -4.52 10.82 3.29
CA ALA A 99 -4.90 11.72 4.37
C ALA A 99 -3.68 12.24 5.16
N ARG A 100 -2.67 11.38 5.36
CA ARG A 100 -1.42 11.70 6.03
C ARG A 100 -0.40 12.41 5.15
N LEU A 101 -0.69 12.65 3.89
CA LEU A 101 0.11 13.50 3.03
C LEU A 101 -0.29 14.97 3.25
N VAL A 102 -1.58 15.29 3.34
CA VAL A 102 -2.09 16.67 3.51
C VAL A 102 -1.53 17.37 4.76
N PRO A 103 -0.84 18.52 4.66
CA PRO A 103 -0.26 19.23 5.82
C PRO A 103 -1.25 19.40 6.98
N PRO A 104 -0.79 19.27 8.24
CA PRO A 104 -1.64 19.57 9.38
C PRO A 104 -1.96 21.07 9.45
N ASP A 105 -3.14 21.40 9.96
CA ASP A 105 -3.57 22.77 10.25
C ASP A 105 -2.74 23.37 11.41
N ALA A 106 -2.92 24.67 11.69
CA ALA A 106 -2.20 25.38 12.75
C ALA A 106 -2.31 24.71 14.14
N ASP A 107 -3.42 24.02 14.42
CA ASP A 107 -3.65 23.27 15.66
C ASP A 107 -2.89 21.92 15.74
N GLY A 108 -2.17 21.54 14.68
CA GLY A 108 -1.50 20.24 14.52
C GLY A 108 -2.45 19.08 14.20
N ARG A 109 -3.73 19.38 13.92
CA ARG A 109 -4.76 18.43 13.49
C ARG A 109 -4.84 18.40 11.97
N ARG A 110 -5.34 17.32 11.40
CA ARG A 110 -5.64 17.23 9.97
C ARG A 110 -7.14 17.33 9.77
N GLY A 111 -7.58 18.45 9.19
CA GLY A 111 -9.00 18.76 8.98
C GLY A 111 -9.63 18.03 7.79
N LEU A 112 -10.73 18.61 7.29
CA LEU A 112 -11.56 18.05 6.23
C LEU A 112 -10.79 17.74 4.95
N ALA A 113 -9.81 18.57 4.58
CA ALA A 113 -8.99 18.37 3.39
C ALA A 113 -8.25 17.02 3.41
N ALA A 114 -7.75 16.58 4.57
CA ALA A 114 -7.11 15.28 4.72
C ALA A 114 -8.11 14.13 4.59
N ALA A 115 -9.31 14.27 5.15
CA ALA A 115 -10.37 13.27 5.00
C ALA A 115 -10.79 13.13 3.53
N VAL A 116 -10.97 14.24 2.81
CA VAL A 116 -11.30 14.26 1.38
C VAL A 116 -10.17 13.64 0.56
N ALA A 117 -8.91 13.98 0.83
CA ALA A 117 -7.77 13.38 0.13
C ALA A 117 -7.71 11.86 0.32
N GLY A 118 -7.91 11.38 1.55
CA GLY A 118 -7.98 9.95 1.85
C GLY A 118 -9.13 9.27 1.10
N LEU A 119 -10.32 9.86 1.14
CA LEU A 119 -11.52 9.33 0.51
C LEU A 119 -11.39 9.26 -1.02
N VAL A 120 -10.99 10.37 -1.65
CA VAL A 120 -10.83 10.45 -3.11
C VAL A 120 -9.76 9.49 -3.59
N TYR A 121 -8.67 9.32 -2.84
CA TYR A 121 -7.64 8.36 -3.20
C TYR A 121 -8.17 6.93 -3.08
N GLY A 122 -8.54 6.50 -1.87
CA GLY A 122 -8.89 5.12 -1.57
C GLY A 122 -10.32 4.69 -1.88
N TRP A 123 -11.17 5.57 -2.41
CA TRP A 123 -12.48 5.23 -2.98
C TRP A 123 -12.62 5.84 -4.38
N SER A 124 -11.63 5.57 -5.24
CA SER A 124 -11.57 6.06 -6.61
C SER A 124 -12.07 5.03 -7.63
N PRO A 125 -12.51 5.48 -8.83
CA PRO A 125 -12.77 4.60 -9.97
C PRO A 125 -11.54 3.77 -10.36
N TYR A 126 -10.34 4.33 -10.23
CA TYR A 126 -9.09 3.62 -10.48
C TYR A 126 -8.93 2.40 -9.57
N LEU A 127 -9.13 2.56 -8.26
CA LEU A 127 -9.07 1.45 -7.31
C LEU A 127 -10.10 0.37 -7.67
N ALA A 128 -11.35 0.78 -7.96
CA ALA A 128 -12.42 -0.14 -8.30
C ALA A 128 -12.10 -0.95 -9.56
N GLU A 129 -11.66 -0.30 -10.63
CA GLU A 129 -11.29 -0.96 -11.89
C GLU A 129 -10.17 -1.98 -11.68
N ARG A 130 -9.11 -1.62 -10.96
CA ARG A 130 -7.95 -2.49 -10.74
C ARG A 130 -8.28 -3.67 -9.82
N LEU A 131 -9.14 -3.48 -8.82
CA LEU A 131 -9.66 -4.57 -7.99
C LEU A 131 -10.50 -5.54 -8.83
N LEU A 132 -11.34 -5.03 -9.74
CA LEU A 132 -12.16 -5.84 -10.63
C LEU A 132 -11.33 -6.59 -11.68
N ILE A 133 -10.16 -6.10 -12.06
CA ILE A 133 -9.20 -6.81 -12.93
C ILE A 133 -8.37 -7.83 -12.12
N GLY A 134 -8.25 -7.63 -10.79
CA GLY A 134 -7.46 -8.49 -9.93
C GLY A 134 -6.00 -8.05 -9.78
N GLN A 135 -5.66 -6.82 -10.16
CA GLN A 135 -4.30 -6.26 -10.11
C GLN A 135 -3.91 -5.79 -8.70
N TRP A 136 -4.02 -6.68 -7.72
CA TRP A 136 -3.81 -6.36 -6.30
C TRP A 136 -2.37 -5.95 -5.99
N THR A 137 -1.37 -6.49 -6.69
CA THR A 137 0.05 -6.15 -6.51
C THR A 137 0.36 -4.73 -6.99
N LEU A 138 -0.23 -4.32 -8.12
CA LEU A 138 -0.16 -2.94 -8.60
C LEU A 138 -0.85 -1.99 -7.60
N LEU A 139 -2.00 -2.40 -7.07
CA LEU A 139 -2.71 -1.61 -6.06
C LEU A 139 -1.95 -1.52 -4.73
N LEU A 140 -1.21 -2.55 -4.35
CA LEU A 140 -0.33 -2.52 -3.18
C LEU A 140 0.80 -1.49 -3.36
N ALA A 141 1.42 -1.46 -4.54
CA ALA A 141 2.41 -0.45 -4.89
C ALA A 141 1.80 0.96 -4.92
N TRP A 142 0.63 1.10 -5.53
CA TRP A 142 -0.12 2.36 -5.58
C TRP A 142 -0.48 2.85 -4.17
N ALA A 143 -1.02 2.00 -3.30
CA ALA A 143 -1.35 2.32 -1.92
C ALA A 143 -0.14 2.78 -1.09
N ALA A 144 1.07 2.33 -1.45
CA ALA A 144 2.32 2.74 -0.81
C ALA A 144 2.78 4.16 -1.23
N LEU A 145 2.35 4.69 -2.38
CA LEU A 145 2.88 5.95 -2.94
C LEU A 145 2.76 7.16 -2.01
N PRO A 146 1.64 7.41 -1.30
CA PRO A 146 1.56 8.53 -0.37
C PRO A 146 2.55 8.41 0.80
N TRP A 147 2.87 7.18 1.21
CA TRP A 147 3.85 6.90 2.26
C TRP A 147 5.27 7.10 1.78
N ILE A 148 5.55 6.66 0.55
CA ILE A 148 6.84 6.87 -0.13
C ILE A 148 7.08 8.38 -0.31
N ALA A 149 6.10 9.13 -0.82
CA ALA A 149 6.18 10.58 -0.97
C ALA A 149 6.47 11.27 0.38
N ARG A 150 5.75 10.87 1.44
CA ARG A 150 5.97 11.40 2.78
C ARG A 150 7.38 11.06 3.31
N ALA A 151 7.86 9.85 3.11
CA ALA A 151 9.19 9.42 3.54
C ALA A 151 10.30 10.14 2.75
N ALA A 152 10.12 10.30 1.44
CA ALA A 152 11.03 11.04 0.56
C ALA A 152 11.13 12.52 0.97
N SER A 153 10.03 13.18 1.30
CA SER A 153 10.06 14.58 1.80
C SER A 153 10.91 14.69 3.07
N ARG A 154 10.79 13.71 3.99
CA ARG A 154 11.60 13.67 5.20
C ARG A 154 13.08 13.43 4.95
N VAL A 155 13.43 12.70 3.88
CA VAL A 155 14.82 12.54 3.44
C VAL A 155 15.37 13.87 2.94
N ARG A 156 14.61 14.57 2.07
CA ARG A 156 14.97 15.90 1.56
C ARG A 156 15.14 16.93 2.68
N GLU A 157 14.32 16.84 3.72
CA GLU A 157 14.39 17.70 4.91
C GLU A 157 15.50 17.32 5.91
N GLY A 158 16.29 16.27 5.64
CA GLY A 158 17.37 15.82 6.53
C GLY A 158 16.88 15.23 7.86
N ALA A 159 15.64 14.73 7.92
CA ALA A 159 15.06 14.23 9.16
C ALA A 159 15.73 12.93 9.64
N PRO A 160 15.89 12.73 10.96
CA PRO A 160 16.49 11.50 11.49
C PRO A 160 15.65 10.27 11.15
N ARG A 161 16.34 9.18 10.80
CA ARG A 161 15.76 7.89 10.38
C ARG A 161 14.86 7.95 9.13
N ALA A 162 15.00 8.99 8.30
CA ALA A 162 14.20 9.12 7.08
C ALA A 162 14.54 8.06 6.02
N VAL A 163 15.83 7.72 5.84
CA VAL A 163 16.26 6.72 4.85
C VAL A 163 15.73 5.32 5.15
N PRO A 164 15.87 4.76 6.37
CA PRO A 164 15.26 3.47 6.69
C PRO A 164 13.74 3.47 6.54
N ALA A 165 13.07 4.56 6.93
CA ALA A 165 11.63 4.70 6.74
C ALA A 165 11.24 4.66 5.25
N LEU A 166 12.03 5.33 4.39
CA LEU A 166 11.83 5.32 2.95
C LEU A 166 11.97 3.90 2.37
N VAL A 167 13.05 3.20 2.73
CA VAL A 167 13.27 1.81 2.30
C VAL A 167 12.09 0.92 2.68
N LEU A 168 11.62 1.01 3.94
CA LEU A 168 10.46 0.24 4.40
C LEU A 168 9.18 0.58 3.62
N THR A 169 8.95 1.86 3.31
CA THR A 169 7.77 2.25 2.52
C THR A 169 7.85 1.84 1.05
N CYS A 170 9.06 1.67 0.49
CA CYS A 170 9.25 1.18 -0.87
C CYS A 170 9.10 -0.33 -0.99
N ALA A 171 9.27 -1.10 0.09
CA ALA A 171 9.27 -2.57 0.05
C ALA A 171 8.00 -3.18 -0.59
N PRO A 172 6.76 -2.73 -0.27
CA PRO A 172 5.56 -3.25 -0.92
C PRO A 172 5.51 -2.95 -2.43
N ALA A 173 6.03 -1.79 -2.84
CA ALA A 173 6.07 -1.40 -4.25
C ALA A 173 7.10 -2.21 -5.04
N ALA A 174 8.21 -2.58 -4.41
CA ALA A 174 9.27 -3.40 -5.01
C ALA A 174 8.86 -4.85 -5.29
N LEU A 175 7.67 -5.29 -4.86
CA LEU A 175 7.12 -6.61 -5.18
C LEU A 175 6.77 -6.77 -6.67
N THR A 176 6.76 -5.68 -7.44
CA THR A 176 6.56 -5.72 -8.88
C THR A 176 7.51 -4.74 -9.58
N PRO A 177 7.95 -5.03 -10.83
CA PRO A 177 8.75 -4.08 -11.61
C PRO A 177 8.05 -2.73 -11.80
N THR A 178 6.74 -2.74 -12.11
CA THR A 178 5.95 -1.51 -12.27
C THR A 178 5.87 -0.71 -10.97
N GLY A 179 5.65 -1.39 -9.83
CA GLY A 179 5.62 -0.74 -8.53
C GLY A 179 6.98 -0.12 -8.16
N ALA A 180 8.09 -0.81 -8.46
CA ALA A 180 9.43 -0.28 -8.25
C ALA A 180 9.69 1.00 -9.08
N LEU A 181 9.24 1.03 -10.35
CA LEU A 181 9.32 2.22 -11.19
C LEU A 181 8.46 3.38 -10.66
N LEU A 182 7.25 3.10 -10.20
CA LEU A 182 6.38 4.12 -9.57
C LEU A 182 7.02 4.68 -8.30
N ALA A 183 7.55 3.81 -7.44
CA ALA A 183 8.26 4.22 -6.22
C ALA A 183 9.47 5.09 -6.55
N ALA A 184 10.31 4.67 -7.51
CA ALA A 184 11.46 5.43 -7.96
C ALA A 184 11.06 6.81 -8.51
N GLY A 185 10.02 6.88 -9.34
CA GLY A 185 9.50 8.14 -9.88
C GLY A 185 9.04 9.11 -8.78
N VAL A 186 8.30 8.61 -7.78
CA VAL A 186 7.88 9.42 -6.62
C VAL A 186 9.07 9.86 -5.78
N VAL A 187 10.03 8.97 -5.53
CA VAL A 187 11.25 9.32 -4.78
C VAL A 187 12.04 10.40 -5.50
N LEU A 188 12.25 10.27 -6.81
CA LEU A 188 12.97 11.27 -7.59
C LEU A 188 12.23 12.61 -7.63
N ALA A 189 10.91 12.60 -7.80
CA ALA A 189 10.10 13.83 -7.85
C ALA A 189 10.04 14.56 -6.50
N VAL A 190 10.21 13.85 -5.38
CA VAL A 190 10.10 14.44 -4.04
C VAL A 190 11.45 14.64 -3.36
N ALA A 191 12.46 13.80 -3.62
CA ALA A 191 13.77 13.93 -2.98
C ALA A 191 14.80 14.66 -3.86
N GLY A 192 14.59 14.71 -5.19
CA GLY A 192 15.37 15.54 -6.11
C GLY A 192 15.02 17.02 -5.98
#